data_AF-A0A0B5D283-F1
#
_entry.id   AF-A0A0B5D283-F1
#
_cell.length_a   1.000
_cell.length_b   1.000
_cell.length_c   1.000
_cell.angle_alpha   90.00
_cell.angle_beta   90.00
_cell.angle_gamma   90.00
#
_symmetry.space_group_name_H-M   'P 1'
#
loop_
_entity.id
_entity.type
_entity.pdbx_description
1 polymer ?
#
loop_
_entity_poly.entity_id
_entity_poly.type
_entity_poly.pdbx_seq_one_letter_code
_entity_poly.pdbx_strand_id
1 'polypeptide(L)'
;MRTLLLAAAALHAALFAITFLTSTLDVIVASVIAVILSLAMGAFALVRNGPVGTIWVATAAGLTALIGWASWLILWALDRGRTGAAVNVIGVLLPPASVVIFLVAALLPQTRDA
;
A
#
# COMPACT_ATOMS: atom_id res chain seq x y z
N MET A 1 -16.86 -5.51 1.62
CA MET A 1 -15.58 -4.99 1.09
C MET A 1 -15.06 -3.81 1.91
N ARG A 2 -15.94 -2.93 2.43
CA ARG A 2 -15.55 -1.74 3.21
C ARG A 2 -14.54 -2.00 4.34
N THR A 3 -14.81 -2.97 5.21
CA THR A 3 -13.93 -3.29 6.35
C THR A 3 -12.52 -3.68 5.92
N LEU A 4 -12.37 -4.41 4.81
CA LEU A 4 -11.07 -4.80 4.29
C LEU A 4 -10.28 -3.61 3.76
N LEU A 5 -10.95 -2.67 3.06
CA LEU A 5 -10.32 -1.46 2.55
C LEU A 5 -9.87 -0.53 3.70
N LEU A 6 -10.68 -0.42 4.75
CA LEU A 6 -10.32 0.31 5.96
C LEU A 6 -9.15 -0.36 6.70
N ALA A 7 -9.15 -1.69 6.80
CA ALA A 7 -8.04 -2.44 7.38
C ALA A 7 -6.76 -2.25 6.55
N ALA A 8 -6.86 -2.28 5.22
CA ALA A 8 -5.75 -2.02 4.32
C ALA A 8 -5.18 -0.61 4.52
N ALA A 9 -6.04 0.41 4.60
CA ALA A 9 -5.65 1.78 4.88
C ALA A 9 -4.93 1.89 6.24
N ALA A 10 -5.51 1.29 7.28
CA ALA A 10 -4.95 1.33 8.63
C ALA A 10 -3.58 0.62 8.71
N LEU A 11 -3.43 -0.54 8.09
CA LEU A 11 -2.17 -1.29 8.07
C LEU A 11 -1.06 -0.51 7.36
N HIS A 12 -1.35 0.06 6.19
CA HIS A 12 -0.36 0.86 5.46
C HIS A 12 -0.03 2.17 6.17
N ALA A 13 -1.01 2.82 6.80
CA ALA A 13 -0.80 4.02 7.61
C ALA A 13 0.06 3.70 8.84
N ALA A 14 -0.20 2.59 9.54
CA ALA A 14 0.58 2.16 10.69
C ALA A 14 2.02 1.82 10.29
N LEU A 15 2.21 1.04 9.22
CA LEU A 15 3.55 0.73 8.71
C LEU A 15 4.32 1.99 8.32
N PHE A 16 3.68 2.93 7.64
CA PHE A 16 4.29 4.20 7.31
C PHE A 16 4.67 5.01 8.55
N ALA A 17 3.76 5.15 9.51
CA ALA A 17 3.99 5.91 10.74
C ALA A 17 5.15 5.31 11.56
N ILE A 18 5.16 3.99 11.76
CA ILE A 18 6.22 3.31 12.52
C ILE A 18 7.58 3.51 11.83
N THR A 19 7.63 3.38 10.50
CA THR A 19 8.88 3.49 9.74
C THR A 19 9.41 4.93 9.67
N PHE A 20 8.55 5.92 9.37
CA PHE A 20 8.99 7.28 9.03
C PHE A 20 8.77 8.32 10.13
N LEU A 21 7.80 8.13 11.03
CA LEU A 21 7.55 9.08 12.12
C LEU A 21 8.26 8.67 13.41
N THR A 22 8.38 7.36 13.66
CA THR A 22 9.04 6.85 14.87
C THR A 22 10.44 6.29 14.60
N SER A 23 10.76 5.94 13.36
CA SER A 23 12.04 5.33 12.96
C SER A 23 12.40 4.06 13.72
N THR A 24 11.41 3.36 14.31
CA THR A 24 11.65 2.15 15.10
C THR A 24 11.66 0.87 14.27
N LEU A 25 11.13 0.92 13.03
CA LEU A 25 11.12 -0.19 12.10
C LEU A 25 11.98 0.13 10.89
N ASP A 26 12.86 -0.81 10.54
CA ASP A 26 13.68 -0.71 9.34
C ASP A 26 12.80 -0.67 8.08
N VAL A 27 13.12 0.23 7.15
CA VAL A 27 12.32 0.47 5.94
C VAL A 27 12.28 -0.74 5.02
N ILE A 28 13.33 -1.57 4.97
CA ILE A 28 13.36 -2.77 4.14
C ILE A 28 12.44 -3.83 4.73
N VAL A 29 12.48 -4.02 6.06
CA VAL A 29 11.55 -4.91 6.76
C VAL A 29 10.10 -4.45 6.57
N ALA A 30 9.82 -3.16 6.75
CA ALA A 30 8.50 -2.58 6.52
C ALA A 30 8.02 -2.81 5.09
N SER A 31 8.89 -2.62 4.10
CA SER A 31 8.59 -2.86 2.70
C SER A 31 8.24 -4.31 2.38
N VAL A 32 8.97 -5.28 2.95
CA VAL A 32 8.64 -6.70 2.76
C VAL A 32 7.23 -6.99 3.30
N ILE A 33 6.92 -6.53 4.50
CA ILE A 33 5.61 -6.73 5.12
C ILE A 33 4.52 -6.08 4.26
N ALA A 34 4.72 -4.84 3.84
CA ALA A 34 3.72 -4.09 3.08
C ALA A 34 3.46 -4.71 1.69
N VAL A 35 4.49 -5.23 1.02
CA VAL A 35 4.35 -5.94 -0.25
C VAL A 35 3.52 -7.21 -0.08
N ILE A 36 3.82 -8.03 0.94
CA ILE A 36 3.05 -9.25 1.22
C ILE A 36 1.59 -8.92 1.52
N LEU A 37 1.35 -7.91 2.36
CA LEU A 37 -0.01 -7.44 2.68
C LEU A 37 -0.75 -6.97 1.43
N SER A 38 -0.12 -6.15 0.58
CA SER A 38 -0.71 -5.64 -0.65
C SER A 38 -1.13 -6.76 -1.60
N LEU A 39 -0.27 -7.76 -1.77
CA LEU A 39 -0.55 -8.93 -2.61
C LEU A 39 -1.68 -9.80 -2.03
N ALA A 40 -1.64 -10.08 -0.73
CA ALA A 40 -2.67 -10.88 -0.06
C ALA A 40 -4.05 -10.21 -0.13
N MET A 41 -4.12 -8.90 0.11
CA MET A 41 -5.36 -8.13 0.02
C MET A 41 -5.87 -8.02 -1.42
N GLY A 42 -4.97 -7.81 -2.38
CA GLY A 42 -5.32 -7.81 -3.81
C GLY A 42 -5.91 -9.16 -4.26
N ALA A 43 -5.24 -10.26 -3.92
CA ALA A 43 -5.73 -11.61 -4.22
C ALA A 43 -7.11 -11.88 -3.58
N PHE A 44 -7.28 -11.51 -2.31
CA PHE A 44 -8.56 -11.66 -1.62
C PHE A 44 -9.67 -10.82 -2.27
N ALA A 45 -9.36 -9.59 -2.67
CA ALA A 45 -10.32 -8.70 -3.32
C ALA A 45 -10.80 -9.25 -4.67
N LEU A 46 -9.89 -9.84 -5.45
CA LEU A 46 -10.21 -10.51 -6.72
C LEU A 46 -11.14 -11.72 -6.51
N VAL A 47 -10.89 -12.53 -5.49
CA VAL A 47 -11.72 -13.71 -5.18
C VAL A 47 -13.13 -13.33 -4.73
N ARG A 48 -13.30 -12.22 -4.00
CA ARG A 48 -14.58 -11.82 -3.41
C ARG A 48 -15.59 -11.19 -4.41
N ASN A 49 -15.21 -10.89 -5.65
CA ASN A 49 -16.11 -10.41 -6.72
C ASN A 49 -17.08 -9.28 -6.29
N GLY A 50 -16.53 -8.20 -5.72
CA GLY A 50 -17.28 -7.00 -5.32
C GLY A 50 -17.72 -6.07 -6.47
N PRO A 51 -18.30 -4.89 -6.16
CA PRO A 51 -18.68 -3.90 -7.17
C PRO A 51 -17.48 -3.45 -8.01
N VAL A 52 -17.67 -3.39 -9.34
CA VAL A 52 -16.59 -3.14 -10.31
C VAL A 52 -15.88 -1.81 -10.01
N GLY A 53 -16.62 -0.73 -9.73
CA GLY A 53 -16.04 0.58 -9.40
C GLY A 53 -15.18 0.55 -8.14
N THR A 54 -15.61 -0.15 -7.08
CA THR A 54 -14.81 -0.33 -5.87
C THR A 54 -13.54 -1.13 -6.14
N ILE A 55 -13.63 -2.18 -6.98
CA ILE A 55 -12.47 -3.02 -7.33
C ILE A 55 -11.41 -2.22 -8.08
N TRP A 56 -11.79 -1.35 -9.02
CA TRP A 56 -10.82 -0.52 -9.76
C TRP A 56 -10.05 0.42 -8.84
N VAL A 57 -10.76 1.14 -7.96
CA VAL A 57 -10.12 2.09 -7.02
C VAL A 57 -9.28 1.34 -5.99
N ALA A 58 -9.75 0.18 -5.49
CA ALA A 58 -8.98 -0.67 -4.58
C ALA A 58 -7.71 -1.24 -5.25
N THR A 59 -7.81 -1.63 -6.53
CA THR A 59 -6.66 -2.10 -7.32
C THR A 59 -5.64 -0.97 -7.49
N ALA A 60 -6.10 0.23 -7.83
CA ALA A 60 -5.23 1.40 -7.93
C ALA A 60 -4.52 1.70 -6.60
N ALA A 61 -5.24 1.61 -5.47
CA ALA A 61 -4.64 1.76 -4.14
C ALA A 61 -3.57 0.69 -3.88
N GLY A 62 -3.89 -0.58 -4.16
CA GLY A 62 -2.96 -1.71 -3.98
C GLY A 62 -1.71 -1.59 -4.85
N LEU A 63 -1.84 -1.19 -6.11
CA LEU A 63 -0.69 -0.94 -7.00
C LEU A 63 0.13 0.26 -6.53
N THR A 64 -0.53 1.33 -6.08
CA THR A 64 0.16 2.51 -5.52
C THR A 64 0.99 2.11 -4.30
N ALA A 65 0.40 1.34 -3.38
CA ALA A 65 1.11 0.79 -2.22
C ALA A 65 2.28 -0.09 -2.68
N LEU A 66 2.03 -1.04 -3.60
CA LEU A 66 3.02 -1.99 -4.07
C LEU A 66 4.23 -1.28 -4.70
N ILE A 67 4.00 -0.29 -5.58
CA ILE A 67 5.06 0.49 -6.22
C ILE A 67 5.85 1.27 -5.16
N GLY A 68 5.16 1.92 -4.22
CA GLY A 68 5.79 2.64 -3.12
C GLY A 68 6.70 1.75 -2.29
N TRP A 69 6.18 0.66 -1.74
CA TRP A 69 6.94 -0.23 -0.86
C TRP A 69 8.01 -1.03 -1.61
N ALA A 70 7.71 -1.56 -2.79
CA ALA A 70 8.66 -2.35 -3.58
C ALA A 70 9.84 -1.50 -4.10
N SER A 71 9.65 -0.19 -4.31
CA SER A 71 10.75 0.69 -4.74
C SER A 71 11.93 0.66 -3.77
N TRP A 72 11.69 0.56 -2.46
CA TRP A 72 12.75 0.41 -1.46
C TRP A 72 13.52 -0.90 -1.60
N LEU A 73 12.82 -2.01 -1.90
CA LEU A 73 13.45 -3.31 -2.11
C LEU A 73 14.30 -3.31 -3.39
N ILE A 74 13.80 -2.68 -4.45
CA ILE A 74 14.53 -2.52 -5.71
C ILE A 74 15.80 -1.70 -5.47
N LEU A 75 15.69 -0.54 -4.82
CA LEU A 75 16.85 0.30 -4.53
C LEU A 75 17.87 -0.43 -3.65
N TRP A 76 17.41 -1.12 -2.62
CA TRP A 76 18.26 -1.95 -1.77
C TRP A 76 18.97 -3.05 -2.56
N ALA A 77 18.26 -3.73 -3.48
CA ALA A 77 18.84 -4.77 -4.31
C ALA A 77 19.88 -4.24 -5.30
N LEU A 78 19.66 -3.04 -5.85
CA LEU A 78 20.54 -2.39 -6.82
C LEU A 78 21.79 -1.78 -6.19
N ASP A 79 21.71 -1.33 -4.93
CA ASP A 79 22.80 -0.62 -4.28
C ASP A 79 22.82 -0.87 -2.76
N ARG A 80 23.19 -2.11 -2.38
CA ARG A 80 23.23 -2.55 -0.97
C ARG A 80 24.20 -1.76 -0.08
N GLY A 81 25.13 -1.01 -0.69
CA GLY A 81 26.19 -0.28 0.00
C GLY A 81 25.98 1.24 0.07
N ARG A 82 24.87 1.76 -0.47
CA ARG A 82 24.65 3.21 -0.55
C ARG A 82 24.46 3.82 0.83
N THR A 83 25.43 4.62 1.27
CA THR A 83 25.37 5.49 2.45
C THR A 83 24.96 6.93 2.10
N GLY A 84 24.72 7.22 0.81
CA GLY A 84 24.43 8.56 0.28
C GLY A 84 22.93 8.88 0.16
N ALA A 85 22.59 10.12 0.51
CA ALA A 85 21.26 10.73 0.67
C ALA A 85 20.37 10.82 -0.59
N ALA A 86 20.23 9.76 -1.37
CA ALA A 86 19.21 9.71 -2.41
C ALA A 86 17.84 9.48 -1.78
N VAL A 87 16.99 10.51 -1.79
CA VAL A 87 15.62 10.41 -1.27
C VAL A 87 14.78 9.63 -2.27
N ASN A 88 14.32 8.44 -1.87
CA ASN A 88 13.33 7.68 -2.65
C ASN A 88 11.95 8.33 -2.54
N VAL A 89 11.73 9.38 -3.34
CA VAL A 89 10.49 10.16 -3.34
C VAL A 89 9.26 9.26 -3.58
N ILE A 90 9.38 8.28 -4.46
CA ILE A 90 8.31 7.31 -4.76
C ILE A 90 7.98 6.49 -3.51
N GLY A 91 8.99 5.94 -2.85
CA GLY A 91 8.84 5.15 -1.64
C GLY A 91 8.37 5.93 -0.42
N VAL A 92 8.48 7.26 -0.43
CA VAL A 92 7.95 8.14 0.64
C VAL A 92 6.52 8.59 0.32
N LEU A 93 6.21 8.97 -0.91
CA LEU A 93 4.92 9.58 -1.25
C LEU A 93 3.82 8.58 -1.60
N LEU A 94 4.15 7.47 -2.26
CA LEU A 94 3.13 6.53 -2.70
C LEU A 94 2.48 5.75 -1.55
N PRO A 95 3.18 5.31 -0.48
CA PRO A 95 2.52 4.67 0.64
C PRO A 95 1.40 5.50 1.30
N PRO A 96 1.59 6.78 1.69
CA PRO A 96 0.50 7.57 2.24
C PRO A 96 -0.58 7.89 1.19
N ALA A 97 -0.21 8.08 -0.08
CA ALA A 97 -1.21 8.23 -1.15
C ALA A 97 -2.12 7.00 -1.27
N SER A 98 -1.56 5.79 -1.15
CA SER A 98 -2.35 4.56 -1.20
C SER A 98 -3.38 4.47 -0.06
N VAL A 99 -3.06 4.98 1.13
CA VAL A 99 -3.99 5.05 2.27
C VAL A 99 -5.20 5.91 1.90
N VAL A 100 -4.97 7.09 1.33
CA VAL A 100 -6.05 7.98 0.88
C VAL A 100 -6.92 7.27 -0.16
N ILE A 101 -6.32 6.59 -1.13
CA ILE A 101 -7.07 5.88 -2.18
C ILE A 101 -7.89 4.71 -1.59
N PHE A 102 -7.34 3.96 -0.62
CA PHE A 102 -8.09 2.91 0.09
C PHE A 102 -9.29 3.48 0.87
N LEU A 103 -9.12 4.64 1.52
CA LEU A 103 -10.22 5.33 2.21
C LEU A 103 -11.30 5.76 1.21
N VAL A 104 -10.92 6.33 0.08
CA VAL A 104 -11.85 6.69 -1.00
C VAL A 104 -12.60 5.45 -1.49
N ALA A 105 -11.89 4.35 -1.79
CA ALA A 105 -12.52 3.10 -2.20
C ALA A 105 -13.52 2.56 -1.16
N ALA A 106 -13.23 2.72 0.13
CA ALA A 106 -14.08 2.28 1.22
C ALA A 106 -15.40 3.08 1.33
N LEU A 107 -15.40 4.32 0.85
CA LEU A 107 -16.54 5.24 0.89
C LEU A 107 -17.43 5.16 -0.37
N LEU A 108 -16.96 4.51 -1.43
CA LEU A 108 -17.75 4.35 -2.66
C LEU A 108 -19.02 3.50 -2.42
N PRO A 109 -20.12 3.81 -3.13
CA PRO A 109 -21.34 3.01 -3.10
C PRO A 109 -21.03 1.53 -3.42
N GLN A 110 -21.57 0.62 -2.60
CA GLN A 110 -21.37 -0.82 -2.79
C GLN A 110 -22.53 -1.52 -3.50
N THR A 111 -23.44 -0.75 -4.10
CA THR A 111 -24.61 -1.30 -4.80
C THR A 111 -24.20 -1.89 -6.14
N ARG A 112 -24.75 -3.07 -6.44
CA ARG A 112 -24.81 -3.60 -7.80
C ARG A 112 -26.08 -3.05 -8.42
N ASP A 113 -26.01 -1.85 -8.99
CA ASP A 113 -27.10 -1.36 -9.83
C ASP A 113 -26.70 -1.57 -11.30
N ALA A 114 -27.05 -2.74 -11.81
CA ALA A 114 -27.43 -3.06 -13.20
C ALA A 114 -27.95 -4.51 -13.25
#